data_AF-A0A7G8J9K9-F1
#
_entry.id   AF-A0A7G8J9K9-F1
#
_cell.length_a   1.000
_cell.length_b   1.000
_cell.length_c   1.000
_cell.angle_alpha   90.00
_cell.angle_beta   90.00
_cell.angle_gamma   90.00
#
_symmetry.space_group_name_H-M   'P 1'
#
loop_
_entity.id
_entity.type
_entity.pdbx_description
1 polymer ?
#
loop_
_entity_poly.entity_id
_entity_poly.type
_entity_poly.pdbx_seq_one_letter_code
_entity_poly.pdbx_strand_id
1 'polypeptide(L)'
;MATKEEIRAVFADPQIDGMDALYRCIGEMLQDGAEFDNAYSLVIASGDAPANTWIRFCVQCATRFDDPPEESEFLEVLEEFSRRHGVS
;
A
#
# COMPACT_ATOMS: atom_id res chain seq x y z
N MET A 1 -10.05 14.96 -8.39
CA MET A 1 -8.99 13.95 -8.50
C MET A 1 -7.77 14.42 -7.76
N ALA A 2 -7.40 13.66 -6.72
CA ALA A 2 -6.14 13.85 -6.02
C ALA A 2 -4.97 13.64 -6.98
N THR A 3 -3.94 14.48 -6.88
CA THR A 3 -2.71 14.31 -7.67
C THR A 3 -1.86 13.18 -7.11
N LYS A 4 -1.00 12.58 -7.95
CA LYS A 4 -0.06 11.53 -7.51
C LYS A 4 0.86 12.00 -6.38
N GLU A 5 1.19 13.29 -6.32
CA GLU A 5 1.95 13.88 -5.21
C GLU A 5 1.15 13.90 -3.91
N GLU A 6 -0.14 14.23 -3.96
CA GLU A 6 -1.02 14.16 -2.80
C GLU A 6 -1.20 12.73 -2.29
N ILE A 7 -1.34 11.76 -3.21
CA ILE A 7 -1.37 10.33 -2.84
C ILE A 7 -0.08 9.95 -2.12
N ARG A 8 1.08 10.25 -2.71
CA ARG A 8 2.39 9.99 -2.06
C ARG A 8 2.52 10.65 -0.70
N ALA A 9 1.97 11.85 -0.51
CA ALA A 9 2.00 12.53 0.78
C ALA A 9 1.28 11.72 1.87
N VAL A 10 0.18 11.03 1.54
CA VAL A 10 -0.54 10.17 2.50
C VAL A 10 0.29 8.96 2.93
N PHE A 11 1.10 8.41 2.02
CA PHE A 11 2.06 7.36 2.34
C PHE A 11 3.32 7.90 3.06
N ALA A 12 3.63 9.20 2.96
CA ALA A 12 4.76 9.81 3.64
C ALA A 12 4.41 10.39 5.03
N ASP A 13 3.13 10.66 5.30
CA ASP A 13 2.61 11.05 6.61
C ASP A 13 2.86 9.94 7.66
N PRO A 14 2.82 10.24 8.97
CA PRO A 14 2.99 9.23 10.02
C PRO A 14 2.01 8.08 9.82
N GLN A 15 2.56 6.92 9.45
CA GLN A 15 1.75 5.78 9.08
C GLN A 15 1.14 5.09 10.30
N ILE A 16 0.01 4.42 10.10
CA ILE A 16 -0.58 3.56 11.12
C ILE A 16 0.32 2.35 11.37
N ASP A 17 0.30 1.86 12.61
CA ASP A 17 1.07 0.68 13.03
C ASP A 17 0.71 -0.54 12.15
N GLY A 18 1.74 -1.15 11.56
CA GLY A 18 1.61 -2.31 10.66
C GLY A 18 1.74 -2.04 9.16
N MET A 19 1.77 -0.79 8.70
CA MET A 19 1.99 -0.49 7.26
C MET A 19 3.39 -0.92 6.79
N ASP A 20 4.41 -0.81 7.64
CA ASP A 20 5.75 -1.31 7.34
C ASP A 20 5.78 -2.84 7.16
N ALA A 21 4.97 -3.58 7.92
CA ALA A 21 4.82 -5.02 7.74
C ALA A 21 4.13 -5.37 6.42
N LEU A 22 3.12 -4.59 6.01
CA LEU A 22 2.48 -4.72 4.70
C LEU A 22 3.50 -4.51 3.56
N TYR A 23 4.28 -3.43 3.61
CA TYR A 23 5.29 -3.15 2.59
C TYR A 23 6.36 -4.23 2.52
N ARG A 24 6.77 -4.78 3.67
CA ARG A 24 7.73 -5.88 3.72
C ARG A 24 7.17 -7.13 3.07
N CYS A 25 5.96 -7.57 3.44
CA CYS A 25 5.36 -8.77 2.85
C CYS A 25 5.22 -8.68 1.32
N ILE A 26 4.76 -7.53 0.82
CA ILE A 26 4.67 -7.30 -0.63
C ILE A 26 6.09 -7.22 -1.24
N GLY A 27 6.99 -6.47 -0.62
CA GLY A 27 8.37 -6.28 -1.06
C GLY A 27 9.16 -7.59 -1.20
N GLU A 28 9.03 -8.50 -0.24
CA GLU A 28 9.68 -9.82 -0.27
C GLU A 28 9.21 -10.66 -1.47
N MET A 29 7.91 -10.66 -1.76
CA MET A 29 7.36 -11.35 -2.93
C MET A 29 7.81 -10.72 -4.24
N LEU A 30 7.87 -9.39 -4.31
CA LEU A 30 8.39 -8.67 -5.48
C LEU A 30 9.87 -9.00 -5.74
N GLN A 31 10.67 -9.21 -4.70
CA GLN A 31 12.07 -9.62 -4.82
C GLN A 31 12.23 -11.05 -5.32
N ASP A 32 11.31 -11.95 -4.94
CA ASP A 32 11.25 -13.31 -5.47
C ASP A 32 10.79 -13.37 -6.94
N GLY A 33 10.43 -12.21 -7.52
CA GLY A 33 10.03 -12.05 -8.91
C GLY A 33 8.52 -12.14 -9.12
N ALA A 34 7.72 -12.10 -8.06
CA ALA A 34 6.26 -12.03 -8.19
C ALA A 34 5.83 -10.69 -8.82
N GLU A 35 4.77 -10.73 -9.61
CA GLU A 35 4.09 -9.52 -10.07
C GLU A 35 3.37 -8.83 -8.91
N PHE A 36 3.34 -7.49 -8.91
CA PHE A 36 2.74 -6.72 -7.82
C PHE A 36 1.28 -7.07 -7.58
N ASP A 37 0.48 -7.20 -8.63
CA ASP A 37 -0.93 -7.56 -8.53
C ASP A 37 -1.13 -8.91 -7.83
N ASN A 38 -0.26 -9.89 -8.14
CA ASN A 38 -0.26 -11.20 -7.50
C ASN A 38 0.15 -11.12 -6.03
N ALA A 39 1.27 -10.44 -5.73
CA ALA A 39 1.76 -10.26 -4.36
C ALA A 39 0.74 -9.54 -3.48
N TYR A 40 0.15 -8.45 -3.99
CA TYR A 40 -0.91 -7.70 -3.34
C TYR A 40 -2.12 -8.60 -3.07
N SER A 41 -2.62 -9.28 -4.09
CA SER A 41 -3.77 -10.18 -3.97
C SER A 41 -3.54 -11.27 -2.92
N LEU A 42 -2.34 -11.85 -2.86
CA LEU A 42 -1.97 -12.84 -1.84
C LEU A 42 -1.97 -12.28 -0.42
N VAL A 43 -1.38 -11.09 -0.21
CA VAL A 43 -1.40 -10.46 1.13
C VAL A 43 -2.83 -10.15 1.56
N ILE A 44 -3.65 -9.59 0.66
CA ILE A 44 -5.04 -9.24 0.99
C ILE A 44 -5.89 -10.49 1.22
N ALA A 45 -5.72 -11.53 0.41
CA ALA A 45 -6.44 -12.79 0.54
C ALA A 45 -6.07 -13.58 1.81
N SER A 46 -4.87 -13.40 2.35
CA SER A 46 -4.47 -14.03 3.62
C SER A 46 -5.33 -13.53 4.78
N GLY A 47 -5.84 -12.30 4.71
CA GLY A 47 -6.69 -11.71 5.75
C GLY A 47 -5.97 -11.50 7.09
N ASP A 48 -4.64 -11.63 7.12
CA ASP A 48 -3.84 -11.48 8.33
C ASP A 48 -3.71 -10.00 8.76
N ALA A 49 -2.90 -9.75 9.79
CA ALA A 49 -2.59 -8.42 10.29
C ALA A 49 -2.25 -7.38 9.17
N PRO A 50 -1.37 -7.66 8.18
CA PRO A 50 -1.07 -6.68 7.12
C PRO A 50 -2.27 -6.35 6.23
N ALA A 51 -3.14 -7.32 5.93
CA ALA A 51 -4.37 -7.09 5.16
C ALA A 51 -5.35 -6.20 5.92
N ASN A 52 -5.52 -6.45 7.22
CA ASN A 52 -6.38 -5.62 8.08
C ASN A 52 -5.84 -4.20 8.23
N THR A 53 -4.52 -4.04 8.33
CA THR A 53 -3.88 -2.73 8.37
C THR A 53 -4.08 -1.98 7.05
N TRP A 54 -3.96 -2.65 5.91
CA TRP A 54 -4.25 -2.05 4.60
C TRP A 54 -5.68 -1.52 4.51
N ILE A 55 -6.68 -2.30 4.93
CA ILE A 55 -8.09 -1.86 4.92
C ILE A 55 -8.28 -0.60 5.77
N ARG A 56 -7.69 -0.56 6.97
CA ARG A 56 -7.77 0.62 7.86
C ARG A 56 -7.10 1.84 7.24
N PHE A 57 -5.94 1.64 6.59
CA PHE A 57 -5.24 2.69 5.88
C PHE A 57 -6.11 3.25 4.75
N CYS A 58 -6.66 2.40 3.88
CA CYS A 58 -7.56 2.84 2.78
C CYS A 58 -8.75 3.65 3.30
N VAL A 59 -9.38 3.23 4.40
CA VAL A 59 -10.48 3.98 5.02
C VAL A 59 -10.02 5.34 5.53
N GLN A 60 -8.86 5.44 6.18
CA GLN A 60 -8.29 6.72 6.62
C GLN A 60 -7.91 7.62 5.45
N CYS A 61 -7.45 7.05 4.34
CA CYS A 61 -7.10 7.82 3.15
C CYS A 61 -8.35 8.38 2.47
N ALA A 62 -9.41 7.56 2.36
CA ALA A 62 -10.68 7.98 1.78
C ALA A 62 -11.33 9.15 2.54
N THR A 63 -11.08 9.31 3.84
CA THR A 63 -11.57 10.48 4.60
C THR A 63 -10.73 11.74 4.43
N ARG A 64 -9.54 11.64 3.83
CA ARG A 64 -8.62 12.77 3.62
C ARG A 64 -8.83 13.48 2.28
N PHE A 65 -9.46 12.81 1.33
CA PHE A 65 -9.76 13.34 0.00
C PHE A 65 -11.24 13.68 -0.12
N ASP A 66 -11.56 14.87 -0.63
CA ASP A 66 -12.93 15.27 -0.99
C ASP A 66 -13.43 14.45 -2.20
N ASP A 67 -12.49 14.14 -3.10
CA ASP A 67 -12.66 13.24 -4.25
C ASP A 67 -11.54 12.19 -4.22
N PRO A 68 -11.82 10.95 -3.79
CA PRO A 68 -10.79 9.93 -3.60
C PRO A 68 -10.15 9.54 -4.95
N PRO A 69 -8.84 9.27 -4.96
CA PRO A 69 -8.16 8.76 -6.15
C PRO A 69 -8.69 7.39 -6.58
N GLU A 70 -8.44 7.00 -7.83
CA GLU A 70 -8.77 5.66 -8.28
C GLU A 70 -7.90 4.62 -7.55
N GLU A 71 -8.44 3.41 -7.38
CA GLU A 71 -7.73 2.30 -6.72
C GLU A 71 -6.39 2.02 -7.41
N SER A 72 -6.34 2.07 -8.74
CA SER A 72 -5.13 1.87 -9.54
C SER A 72 -4.03 2.91 -9.25
N GLU A 73 -4.39 4.18 -9.06
CA GLU A 73 -3.44 5.24 -8.70
C GLU A 73 -2.88 5.02 -7.28
N PHE A 74 -3.73 4.53 -6.39
CA PHE A 74 -3.36 4.22 -5.01
C PHE A 74 -2.42 3.02 -4.93
N LEU A 75 -2.71 1.99 -5.72
CA LEU A 75 -1.90 0.77 -5.84
C LEU A 75 -0.55 1.05 -6.49
N GLU A 76 -0.48 1.95 -7.47
CA GLU A 76 0.80 2.36 -8.08
C GLU A 76 1.75 2.97 -7.04
N VAL A 77 1.24 3.81 -6.13
CA VAL A 77 2.05 4.37 -5.05
C VAL A 77 2.40 3.32 -3.99
N LEU A 78 1.48 2.39 -3.68
CA LEU A 78 1.77 1.25 -2.79
C LEU A 78 2.93 0.40 -3.33
N GLU A 79 2.96 0.14 -4.64
CA GLU A 79 4.05 -0.58 -5.29
C GLU A 79 5.38 0.19 -5.16
N GLU A 80 5.38 1.49 -5.43
CA GLU A 80 6.57 2.35 -5.28
C GLU A 80 7.17 2.25 -3.87
N PHE A 81 6.33 2.25 -2.83
CA PHE A 81 6.78 2.11 -1.44
C PHE A 81 7.23 0.68 -1.11
N SER A 82 6.48 -0.34 -1.52
CA SER A 82 6.80 -1.75 -1.25
C SER A 82 8.15 -2.15 -1.85
N ARG A 83 8.46 -1.69 -3.06
CA ARG A 83 9.77 -1.89 -3.71
C ARG A 83 10.93 -1.25 -2.95
N ARG A 84 10.71 -0.12 -2.27
CA ARG A 84 11.74 0.55 -1.45
C ARG A 84 12.00 -0.17 -0.14
N HIS A 85 10.96 -0.75 0.47
CA HIS A 85 11.07 -1.47 1.74
C HIS A 85 11.54 -2.92 1.61
N GLY A 86 11.42 -3.52 0.42
CA GLY A 86 11.98 -4.86 0.15
C GLY A 86 13.51 -4.91 0.16
N VAL A 87 14.22 -3.79 -0.04
CA VAL A 87 15.70 -3.79 -0.05
C VAL A 87 16.24 -3.77 1.37
N SER A 88 16.55 -4.93 1.96
CA SER A 88 17.35 -5.07 3.19
C SER A 88 18.48 -6.08 2.98
#